data_AF-A0A2M7E6E6-F1
#
_entry.id   AF-A0A2M7E6E6-F1
#
_cell.length_a   1.000
_cell.length_b   1.000
_cell.length_c   1.000
_cell.angle_alpha   90.00
_cell.angle_beta   90.00
_cell.angle_gamma   90.00
#
_symmetry.space_group_name_H-M   'P 1'
#
loop_
_entity.id
_entity.type
_entity.pdbx_description
1 polymer ?
#
loop_
_entity_poly.entity_id
_entity_poly.type
_entity_poly.pdbx_seq_one_letter_code
_entity_poly.pdbx_strand_id
1 'polypeptide(L)'
;MNPYVVWATAYDGTAPTNYIREFTRTVNGGITWTPGTITFTNSTAYGVSNIFAFNDTICYACMFPITGTGGRIVKTIDAGLTWTEQTTAPFTNSWADFVHFFNVNDGVCMGDPTGSGADFVVYTTTNGGTNWVQVPLANIPNCSGTE
;
A
#
# COMPACT_ATOMS: atom_id res chain seq x y z
N MET A 1 18.98 3.11 0.18
CA MET A 1 18.25 1.94 -0.35
C MET A 1 19.27 0.83 -0.59
N ASN A 2 19.06 -0.38 -0.05
CA ASN A 2 19.97 -1.51 -0.25
C ASN A 2 19.56 -2.24 -1.55
N PRO A 3 20.42 -2.30 -2.58
CA PRO A 3 20.07 -2.91 -3.87
C PRO A 3 19.84 -4.43 -3.79
N TYR A 4 20.22 -5.06 -2.68
CA TYR A 4 20.02 -6.49 -2.44
C TYR A 4 18.69 -6.83 -1.78
N VAL A 5 17.93 -5.81 -1.37
CA VAL A 5 16.62 -5.98 -0.75
C VAL A 5 15.53 -5.77 -1.79
N VAL A 6 14.71 -6.79 -2.00
CA VAL A 6 13.52 -6.71 -2.85
C VAL A 6 12.36 -7.37 -2.13
N TRP A 7 11.18 -6.76 -2.24
CA TRP A 7 9.91 -7.35 -1.85
C TRP A 7 9.00 -7.33 -3.07
N ALA A 8 8.23 -8.39 -3.26
CA ALA A 8 7.32 -8.54 -4.38
C ALA A 8 6.02 -9.19 -3.92
N THR A 9 4.92 -8.82 -4.56
CA THR A 9 3.62 -9.50 -4.43
C THR A 9 3.56 -10.66 -5.42
N ALA A 10 2.79 -11.69 -5.10
CA ALA A 10 2.46 -12.74 -6.06
C ALA A 10 1.45 -12.25 -7.11
N TYR A 11 1.19 -13.08 -8.13
CA TYR A 11 0.05 -13.02 -9.06
C TYR A 11 -0.37 -14.45 -9.41
N ASP A 12 -1.67 -14.77 -9.31
CA ASP A 12 -2.19 -16.07 -9.75
C ASP A 12 -2.67 -15.96 -11.21
N GLY A 13 -1.78 -16.33 -12.14
CA GLY A 13 -2.09 -16.33 -13.56
C GLY A 13 -3.04 -17.46 -14.01
N THR A 14 -3.32 -18.43 -13.15
CA THR A 14 -4.20 -19.56 -13.47
C THR A 14 -5.66 -19.28 -13.12
N ALA A 15 -5.88 -18.57 -12.02
CA ALA A 15 -7.17 -18.08 -11.58
C ALA A 15 -7.08 -16.59 -11.23
N PRO A 16 -7.15 -15.68 -12.22
CA PRO A 16 -6.98 -14.24 -12.04
C PRO A 16 -8.00 -13.58 -11.08
N THR A 17 -9.08 -14.28 -10.76
CA THR A 17 -10.10 -13.86 -9.79
C THR A 17 -9.67 -14.09 -8.34
N ASN A 18 -8.56 -14.78 -8.10
CA ASN A 18 -8.03 -15.04 -6.76
C ASN A 18 -7.35 -13.79 -6.21
N TYR A 19 -7.92 -13.25 -5.13
CA TYR A 19 -7.32 -12.17 -4.36
C TYR A 19 -6.26 -12.73 -3.41
N ILE A 20 -5.03 -12.70 -3.91
CA ILE A 20 -3.82 -13.12 -3.22
C ILE A 20 -3.28 -12.03 -2.30
N ARG A 21 -2.62 -12.48 -1.23
CA ARG A 21 -1.98 -11.62 -0.20
C ARG A 21 -0.55 -12.05 0.09
N GLU A 22 -0.06 -13.01 -0.68
CA GLU A 22 1.27 -13.55 -0.60
C GLU A 22 2.26 -12.51 -1.10
N PHE A 23 3.33 -12.35 -0.32
CA PHE A 23 4.51 -11.61 -0.71
C PHE A 23 5.71 -12.55 -0.64
N THR A 24 6.78 -12.15 -1.31
CA THR A 24 8.09 -12.77 -1.18
C THR A 24 9.14 -11.68 -1.04
N ARG A 25 10.22 -11.98 -0.33
CA ARG A 25 11.31 -11.03 -0.13
C ARG A 25 12.67 -11.68 -0.24
N THR A 26 13.66 -10.90 -0.60
CA THR A 26 15.07 -11.27 -0.59
C THR A 26 15.88 -10.16 0.08
N VAL A 27 16.98 -10.55 0.71
CA VAL A 27 17.98 -9.63 1.30
C VAL A 27 19.39 -9.86 0.72
N ASN A 28 19.50 -10.76 -0.25
CA ASN A 28 20.75 -11.17 -0.88
C ASN A 28 20.69 -11.11 -2.41
N GLY A 29 19.96 -10.12 -2.95
CA GLY A 29 19.93 -9.86 -4.39
C GLY A 29 19.23 -10.95 -5.19
N GLY A 30 18.26 -11.64 -4.59
CA GLY A 30 17.45 -12.65 -5.27
C GLY A 30 18.04 -14.05 -5.29
N ILE A 31 19.14 -14.31 -4.58
CA ILE A 31 19.73 -15.65 -4.46
C ILE A 31 18.78 -16.57 -3.67
N THR A 32 18.23 -16.07 -2.57
CA THR A 32 17.19 -16.77 -1.79
C THR A 32 16.00 -15.86 -1.54
N TRP A 33 14.82 -16.48 -1.52
CA TRP A 33 13.55 -15.80 -1.31
C TRP A 33 12.82 -16.39 -0.10
N THR A 34 12.28 -15.52 0.73
CA THR A 34 11.45 -15.88 1.90
C THR A 34 10.01 -15.49 1.60
N PRO A 35 9.07 -16.44 1.52
CA PRO A 35 7.66 -16.14 1.33
C PRO A 35 6.99 -15.71 2.64
N GLY A 36 5.87 -15.01 2.52
CA GLY A 36 4.97 -14.69 3.62
C GLY A 36 3.59 -14.28 3.12
N THR A 37 2.69 -14.00 4.05
CA THR A 37 1.32 -13.56 3.73
C THR A 37 0.99 -12.33 4.55
N ILE A 38 0.51 -11.28 3.89
CA ILE A 38 0.07 -10.05 4.55
C ILE A 38 -1.19 -10.34 5.37
N THR A 39 -1.06 -10.29 6.69
CA THR A 39 -2.12 -10.69 7.63
C THR A 39 -2.36 -9.60 8.66
N PHE A 40 -3.61 -9.18 8.77
CA PHE A 40 -4.14 -8.22 9.75
C PHE A 40 -5.60 -8.57 9.99
N THR A 41 -6.27 -7.85 10.91
CA THR A 41 -7.68 -8.11 11.21
C THR A 41 -8.55 -8.02 9.94
N ASN A 42 -9.28 -9.11 9.64
CA ASN A 42 -10.12 -9.25 8.45
C ASN A 42 -9.38 -9.18 7.10
N SER A 43 -8.08 -9.46 7.05
CA SER A 43 -7.29 -9.34 5.81
C SER A 43 -7.80 -10.21 4.65
N THR A 44 -8.53 -11.30 4.91
CA THR A 44 -9.13 -12.16 3.87
C THR A 44 -10.16 -11.45 2.99
N ALA A 45 -10.69 -10.31 3.44
CA ALA A 45 -11.60 -9.47 2.65
C ALA A 45 -10.86 -8.49 1.72
N TYR A 46 -9.54 -8.57 1.64
CA TYR A 46 -8.70 -7.64 0.87
C TYR A 46 -7.71 -8.38 -0.06
N GLY A 47 -7.38 -7.71 -1.17
CA GLY A 47 -6.27 -8.03 -2.08
C GLY A 47 -5.18 -6.94 -1.99
N VAL A 48 -4.01 -7.20 -2.57
CA VAL A 48 -2.86 -6.27 -2.55
C VAL A 48 -2.81 -5.48 -3.86
N SER A 49 -2.77 -4.15 -3.78
CA SER A 49 -2.60 -3.27 -4.96
C SER A 49 -1.16 -2.79 -5.15
N ASN A 50 -0.43 -2.61 -4.04
CA ASN A 50 0.95 -2.15 -4.07
C ASN A 50 1.74 -2.65 -2.86
N ILE A 51 3.05 -2.82 -3.04
CA ILE A 51 4.01 -3.09 -1.99
C ILE A 51 5.19 -2.14 -2.12
N PHE A 52 5.64 -1.58 -1.00
CA PHE A 52 6.78 -0.68 -0.93
C PHE A 52 7.69 -1.10 0.22
N ALA A 53 8.90 -1.54 -0.09
CA ALA A 53 9.92 -1.84 0.90
C ALA A 53 10.78 -0.61 1.17
N PHE A 54 10.86 -0.18 2.43
CA PHE A 54 11.80 0.87 2.83
C PHE A 54 13.20 0.29 3.08
N ASN A 55 13.27 -0.86 3.74
CA ASN A 55 14.49 -1.64 3.94
C ASN A 55 14.15 -3.14 4.11
N ASP A 56 15.07 -3.91 4.69
CA ASP A 56 14.94 -5.36 4.89
C ASP A 56 13.89 -5.75 5.96
N THR A 57 13.54 -4.85 6.87
CA THR A 57 12.58 -5.10 7.97
C THR A 57 11.29 -4.28 7.86
N ILE A 58 11.36 -3.09 7.28
CA ILE A 58 10.24 -2.16 7.14
C ILE A 58 9.68 -2.23 5.72
N CYS A 59 8.41 -2.61 5.62
CA CYS A 59 7.67 -2.64 4.37
C CYS A 59 6.22 -2.16 4.60
N TYR A 60 5.65 -1.54 3.58
CA TYR A 60 4.28 -1.07 3.53
C TYR A 60 3.56 -1.76 2.38
N ALA A 61 2.27 -1.99 2.53
CA ALA A 61 1.42 -2.48 1.45
C ALA A 61 0.08 -1.73 1.42
N CYS A 62 -0.42 -1.51 0.21
CA CYS A 62 -1.79 -1.08 -0.03
C CYS A 62 -2.68 -2.29 -0.23
N MET A 63 -3.81 -2.27 0.45
CA MET A 63 -4.82 -3.31 0.39
C MET A 63 -6.13 -2.71 -0.10
N PHE A 64 -6.71 -3.30 -1.13
CA PHE A 64 -8.03 -2.94 -1.64
C PHE A 64 -9.07 -3.99 -1.21
N PRO A 65 -10.30 -3.59 -0.88
CA PRO A 65 -11.34 -4.53 -0.49
C PRO A 65 -11.85 -5.32 -1.70
N ILE A 66 -12.12 -6.60 -1.50
CA ILE A 66 -12.68 -7.49 -2.52
C ILE A 66 -14.13 -7.09 -2.86
N THR A 67 -14.85 -6.54 -1.89
CA THR A 67 -16.22 -6.05 -2.04
C THR A 67 -16.38 -4.65 -1.44
N GLY A 68 -17.11 -3.78 -2.14
CA GLY A 68 -17.35 -2.40 -1.69
C GLY A 68 -16.19 -1.45 -1.97
N THR A 69 -16.16 -0.35 -1.21
CA THR A 69 -15.14 0.72 -1.29
C THR A 69 -14.33 0.78 0.00
N GLY A 70 -13.15 1.38 -0.06
CA GLY A 70 -12.23 1.49 1.05
C GLY A 70 -10.81 1.14 0.63
N GLY A 71 -9.89 1.27 1.56
CA GLY A 71 -8.51 0.81 1.38
C GLY A 71 -7.83 0.70 2.72
N ARG A 72 -6.73 -0.03 2.78
CA ARG A 72 -5.86 -0.08 3.96
C ARG A 72 -4.42 0.12 3.56
N ILE A 73 -3.71 0.91 4.35
CA ILE A 73 -2.26 0.86 4.40
C ILE A 73 -1.89 -0.04 5.57
N VAL A 74 -1.06 -1.04 5.32
CA VAL A 74 -0.51 -1.90 6.38
C VAL A 74 1.01 -1.80 6.38
N LYS A 75 1.60 -1.91 7.56
CA LYS A 75 3.05 -1.76 7.78
C LYS A 75 3.59 -2.94 8.57
N THR A 76 4.72 -3.47 8.14
CA THR A 76 5.57 -4.35 8.95
C THR A 76 6.84 -3.60 9.35
N ILE A 77 7.39 -3.93 10.52
CA ILE A 77 8.71 -3.48 10.99
C ILE A 77 9.61 -4.67 11.38
N ASP A 78 9.10 -5.88 11.22
CA ASP A 78 9.71 -7.13 11.62
C ASP A 78 9.83 -8.07 10.42
N ALA A 79 10.11 -7.48 9.26
CA ALA A 79 10.50 -8.25 8.10
C ALA A 79 9.35 -9.14 7.57
N GLY A 80 8.11 -8.69 7.79
CA GLY A 80 6.89 -9.29 7.25
C GLY A 80 6.32 -10.40 8.12
N LEU A 81 6.86 -10.60 9.33
CA LEU A 81 6.35 -11.55 10.31
C LEU A 81 5.00 -11.09 10.87
N THR A 82 4.85 -9.79 11.13
CA THR A 82 3.58 -9.17 11.52
C THR A 82 3.31 -7.91 10.71
N TRP A 83 2.02 -7.62 10.50
CA TRP A 83 1.56 -6.43 9.79
C TRP A 83 0.54 -5.68 10.63
N THR A 84 0.71 -4.37 10.74
CA THR A 84 -0.16 -3.46 11.51
C THR A 84 -0.84 -2.47 10.57
N GLU A 85 -2.16 -2.39 10.66
CA GLU A 85 -2.97 -1.42 9.92
C GLU A 85 -2.66 0.02 10.35
N GLN A 86 -2.49 0.92 9.38
CA GLN A 86 -2.40 2.36 9.59
C GLN A 86 -3.79 2.97 9.36
N THR A 87 -4.56 3.12 10.45
CA THR A 87 -6.02 3.35 10.41
C THR A 87 -6.45 4.76 9.97
N THR A 88 -5.51 5.71 9.87
CA THR A 88 -5.79 7.13 9.58
C THR A 88 -5.85 7.45 8.08
N ALA A 89 -5.59 6.47 7.21
CA ALA A 89 -5.80 6.56 5.75
C ALA A 89 -6.87 5.54 5.31
N PRO A 90 -8.16 5.78 5.61
CA PRO A 90 -9.23 4.79 5.41
C PRO A 90 -9.68 4.65 3.96
N PHE A 91 -9.35 5.60 3.08
CA PHE A 91 -9.81 5.68 1.69
C PHE A 91 -11.33 5.50 1.56
N THR A 92 -12.11 6.20 2.40
CA THR A 92 -13.57 6.11 2.37
C THR A 92 -14.10 6.49 0.98
N ASN A 93 -14.86 5.59 0.35
CA ASN A 93 -15.37 5.74 -1.03
C ASN A 93 -14.30 5.83 -2.13
N SER A 94 -13.10 5.32 -1.85
CA SER A 94 -11.96 5.24 -2.77
C SER A 94 -11.33 3.84 -2.67
N TRP A 95 -10.26 3.57 -3.40
CA TRP A 95 -9.47 2.33 -3.33
C TRP A 95 -7.99 2.69 -3.18
N ALA A 96 -7.28 2.08 -2.23
CA ALA A 96 -5.86 2.38 -2.03
C ALA A 96 -5.04 1.79 -3.19
N ASP A 97 -4.34 2.63 -3.94
CA ASP A 97 -3.63 2.22 -5.15
C ASP A 97 -2.12 2.08 -4.92
N PHE A 98 -1.50 3.04 -4.23
CA PHE A 98 -0.08 2.96 -3.92
C PHE A 98 0.31 3.65 -2.61
N VAL A 99 1.47 3.25 -2.10
CA VAL A 99 2.17 3.88 -0.99
C VAL A 99 3.64 4.03 -1.33
N HIS A 100 4.23 5.15 -0.94
CA HIS A 100 5.64 5.45 -1.17
C HIS A 100 6.19 6.26 0.00
N PHE A 101 7.45 5.99 0.36
CA PHE A 101 8.19 6.79 1.35
C PHE A 101 9.48 7.34 0.76
N PHE A 102 9.70 8.64 1.00
CA PHE A 102 10.89 9.37 0.56
C PHE A 102 12.03 9.23 1.56
N ASN A 103 11.67 9.10 2.84
CA ASN A 103 12.56 8.76 3.95
C ASN A 103 11.76 7.98 5.01
N VAL A 104 12.36 7.68 6.17
CA VAL A 104 11.71 6.83 7.18
C VAL A 104 10.43 7.46 7.78
N ASN A 105 10.29 8.78 7.67
CA ASN A 105 9.19 9.54 8.24
C ASN A 105 8.20 10.01 7.18
N ASP A 106 8.70 10.52 6.05
CA ASP A 106 7.89 11.22 5.06
C ASP A 106 7.43 10.28 3.97
N GLY A 107 6.11 10.19 3.79
CA GLY A 107 5.49 9.32 2.81
C GLY A 107 4.17 9.85 2.27
N VAL A 108 3.73 9.24 1.19
CA VAL A 108 2.49 9.53 0.48
C VAL A 108 1.79 8.21 0.15
N CYS A 109 0.47 8.22 0.24
CA CYS A 109 -0.37 7.19 -0.37
C CYS A 109 -1.55 7.84 -1.09
N MET A 110 -2.05 7.14 -2.11
CA MET A 110 -3.08 7.64 -3.00
C MET A 110 -4.08 6.54 -3.31
N GLY A 111 -5.30 6.96 -3.61
CA GLY A 111 -6.35 6.13 -4.11
C GLY A 111 -7.21 6.81 -5.17
N ASP A 112 -8.09 6.03 -5.77
CA ASP A 112 -9.04 6.44 -6.80
C ASP A 112 -9.83 7.72 -6.45
N PRO A 113 -10.22 8.52 -7.45
CA PRO A 113 -11.08 9.69 -7.26
C PRO A 113 -12.49 9.28 -6.83
N THR A 114 -13.10 10.05 -5.93
CA THR A 114 -14.41 9.72 -5.33
C THR A 114 -15.60 10.27 -6.12
N GLY A 115 -15.66 10.00 -7.42
CA GLY A 115 -16.75 10.41 -8.32
C GLY A 115 -16.29 11.08 -9.61
N SER A 116 -17.25 11.35 -10.51
CA SER A 116 -16.96 11.97 -11.80
C SER A 116 -16.46 13.40 -11.62
N GLY A 117 -15.27 13.70 -12.14
CA GLY A 117 -14.61 15.00 -12.01
C GLY A 117 -14.07 15.31 -10.61
N ALA A 118 -13.99 14.32 -9.72
CA ALA A 118 -13.37 14.46 -8.40
C ALA A 118 -11.84 14.27 -8.49
N ASP A 119 -11.11 14.93 -7.59
CA ASP A 119 -9.68 14.70 -7.43
C ASP A 119 -9.41 13.36 -6.73
N PHE A 120 -8.19 12.86 -6.91
CA PHE A 120 -7.69 11.67 -6.22
C PHE A 120 -7.67 11.85 -4.70
N VAL A 121 -7.86 10.74 -3.97
CA VAL A 121 -7.70 10.73 -2.52
C VAL A 121 -6.22 10.56 -2.20
N VAL A 122 -5.57 11.64 -1.75
CA VAL A 122 -4.15 11.63 -1.37
C VAL A 122 -4.02 11.82 0.14
N TYR A 123 -3.21 10.99 0.79
CA TYR A 123 -2.76 11.20 2.17
C TYR A 123 -1.24 11.36 2.22
N THR A 124 -0.77 12.16 3.17
CA THR A 124 0.65 12.31 3.48
C THR A 124 0.91 12.00 4.95
N THR A 125 2.13 11.60 5.26
CA THR A 125 2.60 11.37 6.63
C THR A 125 4.00 11.95 6.79
N THR A 126 4.32 12.37 8.01
CA THR A 126 5.67 12.81 8.42
C THR A 126 6.16 12.04 9.64
N ASN A 127 5.55 10.88 9.93
CA ASN A 127 5.86 10.05 11.10
C ASN A 127 5.85 8.55 10.78
N GLY A 128 6.26 8.19 9.57
CA GLY A 128 6.46 6.80 9.18
C GLY A 128 5.14 6.04 9.03
N GLY A 129 4.04 6.75 8.77
CA GLY A 129 2.70 6.20 8.57
C GLY A 129 1.87 6.03 9.84
N THR A 130 2.40 6.33 11.02
CA THR A 130 1.64 6.26 12.28
C THR A 130 0.42 7.17 12.26
N ASN A 131 0.52 8.31 11.58
CA ASN A 131 -0.59 9.19 11.27
C ASN A 131 -0.50 9.65 9.82
N TRP A 132 -1.59 9.49 9.09
CA TRP A 132 -1.80 9.94 7.73
C TRP A 132 -2.82 11.08 7.74
N VAL A 133 -2.50 12.16 7.05
CA VAL A 133 -3.35 13.34 6.92
C VAL A 133 -3.77 13.47 5.46
N GLN A 134 -5.07 13.53 5.23
CA GLN A 134 -5.59 13.74 3.89
C GLN A 134 -5.16 15.12 3.38
N VAL A 135 -4.62 15.15 2.16
CA VAL A 135 -4.30 16.40 1.49
C VAL A 135 -5.62 17.11 1.13
N PRO A 136 -5.83 18.36 1.54
CA PRO A 136 -7.02 19.11 1.14
C PRO A 136 -7.14 19.23 -0.37
N LEU A 137 -8.34 19.09 -0.92
CA LEU A 137 -8.59 19.13 -2.38
C LEU A 137 -8.02 20.40 -3.03
N ALA A 138 -8.11 21.55 -2.38
CA ALA A 138 -7.55 22.81 -2.88
C ALA A 138 -6.02 22.81 -3.07
N ASN A 139 -5.32 21.84 -2.47
CA ASN A 139 -3.88 21.66 -2.59
C ASN A 139 -3.50 20.55 -3.59
N ILE A 140 -4.49 19.94 -4.25
CA ILE A 140 -4.29 18.97 -5.33
C ILE A 140 -4.48 19.72 -6.65
N PRO A 141 -3.49 19.72 -7.57
CA PRO A 141 -3.67 20.32 -8.88
C PRO A 141 -4.86 19.67 -9.60
N ASN A 142 -5.74 20.49 -10.17
CA ASN A 142 -6.93 20.00 -10.86
C ASN A 142 -6.53 19.03 -11.98
N CYS A 143 -6.98 17.78 -11.88
CA CYS A 143 -6.73 16.74 -12.87
C CYS A 143 -7.72 16.77 -14.05
N SER A 144 -8.69 17.69 -14.08
CA SER A 144 -9.69 17.85 -15.15
C SER A 144 -9.14 18.53 -16.41
N GLY A 145 -7.85 18.34 -16.74
CA GLY A 145 -7.26 18.89 -17.95
C GLY A 145 -8.13 18.55 -19.16
N THR A 146 -8.69 19.56 -19.81
CA THR A 146 -9.26 19.39 -21.16
C THR A 146 -8.08 19.18 -22.10
N GLU A 147 -7.80 17.93 -22.44
CA GLU A 147 -7.16 17.61 -23.71
C GLU A 147 -8.15 17.77 -24.87
#